data_AF-A0A8C0HUY8-F1
#
_entry.id   AF-A0A8C0HUY8-F1
#
_cell.length_a   1.000
_cell.length_b   1.000
_cell.length_c   1.000
_cell.angle_alpha   90.00
_cell.angle_beta   90.00
_cell.angle_gamma   90.00
#
_symmetry.space_group_name_H-M   'P 1'
#
loop_
_entity.id
_entity.type
_entity.pdbx_description
1 polymer ?
#
loop_
_entity_poly.entity_id
_entity_poly.type
_entity_poly.pdbx_seq_one_letter_code
_entity_poly.pdbx_strand_id
1 'polypeptide(L)'
;VMLFGKISRQFCGLKKLPRSRDSRYFWGWLNAVFNKVDHERIRDVGPDRAASEWLLRCGAVVRYHGQERWQKDYNHLPTGPLDKYKIQAIDATDSCIMSIGFDHMETSSICF
;
A
#
# COMPACT_ATOMS: atom_id res chain seq x y z
N VAL A 1 30.07 69.82 -2.74
CA VAL A 1 28.70 69.50 -2.24
C VAL A 1 28.25 68.24 -2.97
N MET A 2 27.88 67.20 -2.22
CA MET A 2 27.82 65.80 -2.66
C MET A 2 26.55 65.42 -3.45
N LEU A 3 26.67 64.27 -4.14
CA LEU A 3 25.76 63.62 -5.08
C LEU A 3 24.29 63.47 -4.63
N PHE A 4 23.36 63.70 -5.56
CA PHE A 4 21.97 63.22 -5.47
C PHE A 4 21.91 61.73 -5.86
N GLY A 5 21.70 60.86 -4.86
CA GLY A 5 21.51 59.43 -5.04
C GLY A 5 20.11 59.07 -5.58
N LYS A 6 20.07 58.18 -6.58
CA LYS A 6 18.85 57.55 -7.08
C LYS A 6 18.38 56.48 -6.09
N ILE A 7 17.21 56.68 -5.49
CA ILE A 7 16.57 55.68 -4.64
C ILE A 7 15.84 54.68 -5.55
N SER A 8 16.49 53.56 -5.85
CA SER A 8 15.86 52.37 -6.43
C SER A 8 15.11 51.64 -5.31
N ARG A 9 13.78 51.69 -5.32
CA ARG A 9 12.95 50.81 -4.49
C ARG A 9 13.09 49.39 -5.04
N GLN A 10 13.99 48.62 -4.45
CA GLN A 10 13.99 47.16 -4.62
C GLN A 10 12.67 46.63 -4.07
N PHE A 11 11.80 46.17 -4.98
CA PHE A 11 10.70 45.30 -4.58
C PHE A 11 11.32 44.02 -4.01
N CYS A 12 11.24 43.86 -2.69
CA CYS A 12 11.49 42.59 -2.02
C CYS A 12 10.64 41.53 -2.72
N GLY A 13 11.29 40.60 -3.42
CA GLY A 13 10.64 39.46 -4.03
C GLY A 13 9.81 38.76 -2.97
N LEU A 14 8.50 38.62 -3.24
CA LEU A 14 7.64 37.73 -2.49
C LEU A 14 8.28 36.35 -2.58
N LYS A 15 8.94 35.92 -1.51
CA LYS A 15 9.40 34.53 -1.38
C LYS A 15 8.13 33.70 -1.48
N LYS A 16 7.94 33.01 -2.62
CA LYS A 16 6.90 31.99 -2.73
C LYS A 16 7.09 31.08 -1.53
N LEU A 17 6.12 31.07 -0.61
CA LEU A 17 6.13 30.11 0.50
C LEU A 17 6.36 28.72 -0.11
N PRO A 18 7.23 27.88 0.46
CA PRO A 18 7.39 26.53 -0.03
C PRO A 18 6.02 25.87 -0.08
N ARG A 19 5.59 25.50 -1.29
CA ARG A 19 4.38 24.72 -1.56
C ARG A 19 4.32 23.58 -0.53
N SER A 20 3.23 23.50 0.22
CA SER A 20 3.04 22.56 1.34
C SER A 20 3.57 21.17 0.99
N ARG A 21 4.66 20.77 1.65
CA ARG A 21 5.36 19.49 1.43
C ARG A 21 4.80 18.35 2.27
N ASP A 22 3.72 18.55 3.01
CA ASP A 22 3.27 17.61 4.05
C ASP A 22 2.36 16.47 3.58
N SER A 23 1.62 16.61 2.48
CA SER A 23 0.65 15.59 2.09
C SER A 23 1.29 14.26 1.65
N ARG A 24 2.53 14.27 1.16
CA ARG A 24 3.21 13.05 0.69
C ARG A 24 3.62 12.10 1.82
N TYR A 25 3.87 12.61 3.02
CA TYR A 25 4.29 11.77 4.14
C TYR A 25 3.14 10.94 4.69
N PHE A 26 1.95 11.52 4.84
CA PHE A 26 0.79 10.78 5.31
C PHE A 26 0.40 9.66 4.35
N TRP A 27 0.23 9.97 3.05
CA TRP A 27 -0.16 8.94 2.07
C TRP A 27 0.94 7.90 1.83
N GLY A 28 2.22 8.31 1.89
CA GLY A 28 3.35 7.39 1.84
C GLY A 28 3.36 6.44 3.05
N TRP A 29 3.16 6.97 4.25
CA TRP A 29 3.05 6.17 5.47
C TRP A 29 1.84 5.25 5.42
N LEU A 30 0.68 5.72 4.98
CA LEU A 30 -0.54 4.92 4.89
C LEU A 30 -0.35 3.73 3.94
N ASN A 31 0.22 3.97 2.76
CA ASN A 31 0.55 2.89 1.81
C ASN A 31 1.56 1.90 2.42
N ALA A 32 2.55 2.40 3.17
CA ALA A 32 3.50 1.53 3.85
C ALA A 32 2.84 0.67 4.93
N VAL A 33 1.91 1.21 5.71
CA VAL A 33 1.15 0.44 6.72
C VAL A 33 0.26 -0.60 6.08
N PHE A 34 -0.45 -0.26 4.99
CA PHE A 34 -1.29 -1.20 4.26
C PHE A 34 -0.49 -2.37 3.67
N ASN A 35 0.77 -2.14 3.30
CA ASN A 35 1.63 -3.17 2.72
C ASN A 35 2.53 -3.86 3.74
N LYS A 36 2.60 -3.39 4.99
CA LYS A 36 3.44 -4.01 6.01
C LYS A 36 2.98 -5.45 6.28
N VAL A 37 3.95 -6.36 6.34
CA VAL A 37 3.73 -7.75 6.73
C VAL A 37 3.53 -7.87 8.24
N ASP A 38 2.51 -8.62 8.62
CA ASP A 38 2.25 -9.01 9.99
C ASP A 38 2.59 -10.49 10.17
N HIS A 39 3.77 -10.75 10.72
CA HIS A 39 4.27 -12.12 10.94
C HIS A 39 3.51 -12.85 12.05
N GLU A 40 2.93 -12.13 13.02
CA GLU A 40 2.07 -12.74 14.02
C GLU A 40 0.78 -13.24 13.36
N ARG A 41 0.22 -12.42 12.45
CA ARG A 41 -0.94 -12.83 11.66
C ARG A 41 -0.64 -14.05 10.79
N ILE A 42 0.51 -14.09 10.10
CA ILE A 42 0.93 -15.26 9.31
C ILE A 42 0.99 -16.52 10.19
N ARG A 43 1.53 -16.42 11.41
CA ARG A 43 1.59 -17.55 12.36
C ARG A 43 0.20 -18.01 12.78
N ASP A 44 -0.74 -17.09 12.99
CA ASP A 44 -2.05 -17.39 13.56
C ASP A 44 -3.06 -17.91 12.53
N VAL A 45 -2.99 -17.44 11.27
CA VAL A 45 -3.96 -17.81 10.22
C VAL A 45 -3.35 -18.54 9.02
N GLY A 46 -2.03 -18.67 8.99
CA GLY A 46 -1.30 -19.22 7.85
C GLY A 46 -1.04 -18.18 6.76
N PRO A 47 -0.10 -18.49 5.85
CA PRO A 47 0.43 -17.51 4.93
C PRO A 47 -0.54 -17.15 3.80
N ASP A 48 -1.23 -18.11 3.20
CA ASP A 48 -2.23 -17.85 2.13
C ASP A 48 -3.41 -16.97 2.62
N ARG A 49 -3.83 -17.16 3.87
CA ARG A 49 -4.88 -16.33 4.48
C ARG A 49 -4.38 -14.92 4.75
N ALA A 50 -3.19 -14.77 5.33
CA ALA A 50 -2.58 -13.46 5.56
C ALA A 50 -2.33 -12.70 4.24
N ALA A 51 -1.85 -13.39 3.21
CA ALA A 51 -1.67 -12.82 1.87
C ALA A 51 -3.00 -12.40 1.25
N SER A 52 -4.07 -13.21 1.41
CA SER A 52 -5.42 -12.84 0.95
C SER A 52 -5.92 -11.57 1.65
N GLU A 53 -5.73 -11.47 2.96
CA GLU A 53 -6.10 -10.28 3.74
C GLU A 53 -5.35 -9.03 3.27
N TRP A 54 -4.04 -9.13 3.01
CA TRP A 54 -3.23 -8.05 2.45
C TRP A 54 -3.68 -7.65 1.04
N LEU A 55 -3.91 -8.62 0.16
CA LEU A 55 -4.33 -8.35 -1.22
C LEU A 55 -5.68 -7.61 -1.24
N LEU A 56 -6.67 -8.11 -0.50
CA LEU A 56 -8.00 -7.51 -0.49
C LEU A 56 -8.05 -6.14 0.18
N ARG A 57 -7.29 -5.91 1.28
CA ARG A 57 -7.22 -4.56 1.89
C ARG A 57 -6.51 -3.55 0.98
N CYS A 58 -5.63 -4.01 0.08
CA CYS A 58 -4.97 -3.19 -0.93
C CYS A 58 -5.78 -3.04 -2.22
N GLY A 59 -6.99 -3.59 -2.30
CA GLY A 59 -7.88 -3.47 -3.46
C GLY A 59 -7.69 -4.53 -4.54
N ALA A 60 -6.83 -5.53 -4.32
CA ALA A 60 -6.70 -6.68 -5.21
C ALA A 60 -7.76 -7.74 -4.91
N VAL A 61 -7.92 -8.69 -5.83
CA VAL A 61 -8.83 -9.82 -5.69
C VAL A 61 -8.08 -11.13 -5.89
N VAL A 62 -8.48 -12.18 -5.17
CA VAL A 62 -7.82 -13.49 -5.22
C VAL A 62 -8.78 -14.60 -5.58
N ARG A 63 -8.26 -15.67 -6.16
CA ARG A 63 -9.02 -16.89 -6.44
C ARG A 63 -8.27 -18.08 -5.86
N TYR A 64 -9.00 -18.93 -5.14
CA TYR A 64 -8.42 -20.12 -4.51
C TYR A 64 -8.45 -21.33 -5.44
N HIS A 65 -7.54 -22.27 -5.22
CA HIS A 65 -7.51 -23.54 -5.95
C HIS A 65 -8.83 -24.30 -5.78
N GLY A 66 -9.37 -24.82 -6.89
CA GLY A 66 -10.65 -25.51 -6.91
C GLY A 66 -11.88 -24.61 -6.75
N GLN A 67 -11.70 -23.28 -6.77
CA GLN A 67 -12.81 -22.32 -6.77
C GLN A 67 -12.81 -21.49 -8.06
N GLU A 68 -14.00 -21.36 -8.67
CA GLU A 68 -14.23 -20.45 -9.79
C GLU A 68 -14.46 -19.01 -9.32
N ARG A 69 -15.04 -18.84 -8.12
CA ARG A 69 -15.38 -17.53 -7.58
C ARG A 69 -14.15 -16.78 -7.09
N TRP A 70 -14.06 -15.51 -7.50
CA TRP A 70 -13.10 -14.54 -6.98
C TRP A 70 -13.55 -13.96 -5.64
N GLN A 71 -12.61 -13.85 -4.71
CA GLN A 71 -12.76 -13.16 -3.44
C GLN A 71 -12.45 -11.68 -3.65
N LYS A 72 -13.48 -10.84 -3.51
CA LYS A 72 -13.42 -9.40 -3.75
C LYS A 72 -13.73 -8.57 -2.50
N ASP A 73 -14.33 -9.18 -1.49
CA ASP A 73 -14.73 -8.52 -0.26
C ASP A 73 -13.97 -9.12 0.91
N TYR A 74 -13.20 -8.27 1.59
CA TYR A 74 -12.37 -8.64 2.74
C TYR A 74 -13.19 -9.31 3.84
N ASN A 75 -14.40 -8.82 4.10
CA ASN A 75 -15.26 -9.33 5.18
C ASN A 75 -15.82 -10.73 4.88
N HIS A 76 -15.83 -11.12 3.61
CA HIS A 76 -16.30 -12.42 3.15
C HIS A 76 -15.17 -13.44 2.94
N LEU A 77 -13.94 -13.13 3.36
CA LEU A 77 -12.83 -14.08 3.29
C LEU A 77 -13.15 -15.33 4.12
N PRO A 78 -13.05 -16.54 3.51
CA PRO A 78 -13.58 -17.76 4.10
C PRO A 78 -12.88 -18.11 5.39
N THR A 79 -13.62 -18.13 6.50
CA THR A 79 -13.15 -18.63 7.78
C THR A 79 -13.28 -20.16 7.77
N GLY A 80 -12.17 -20.87 7.92
CA GLY A 80 -12.14 -22.32 7.82
C GLY A 80 -10.87 -22.88 8.44
N PRO A 81 -10.65 -24.21 8.32
CA PRO A 81 -9.43 -24.85 8.79
C PRO A 81 -8.20 -24.11 8.25
N LEU A 82 -7.19 -23.96 9.12
CA LEU A 82 -5.88 -23.46 8.75
C LEU A 82 -5.40 -24.17 7.49
N ASP A 83 -4.84 -23.40 6.56
CA ASP A 83 -4.20 -23.90 5.35
C ASP A 83 -5.10 -24.55 4.29
N LYS A 84 -6.43 -24.54 4.47
CA LYS A 84 -7.38 -25.14 3.50
C LYS A 84 -7.43 -24.42 2.16
N TYR A 85 -7.33 -23.09 2.17
CA TYR A 85 -7.52 -22.25 0.98
C TYR A 85 -6.17 -21.78 0.46
N LYS A 86 -5.76 -22.31 -0.69
CA LYS A 86 -4.51 -21.95 -1.37
C LYS A 86 -4.79 -20.99 -2.51
N ILE A 87 -4.10 -19.86 -2.55
CA ILE A 87 -4.26 -18.87 -3.62
C ILE A 87 -3.74 -19.49 -4.93
N GLN A 88 -4.55 -19.43 -5.98
CA GLN A 88 -4.22 -19.93 -7.32
C GLN A 88 -4.00 -18.79 -8.31
N ALA A 89 -4.76 -17.70 -8.19
CA ALA A 89 -4.64 -16.55 -9.06
C ALA A 89 -4.89 -15.26 -8.30
N ILE A 90 -4.22 -14.20 -8.74
CA ILE A 90 -4.33 -12.84 -8.20
C ILE A 90 -4.63 -11.91 -9.36
N ASP A 91 -5.61 -11.04 -9.18
CA ASP A 91 -5.83 -9.88 -10.04
C ASP A 91 -5.67 -8.63 -9.17
N ALA A 92 -4.64 -7.86 -9.49
CA ALA A 92 -4.20 -6.69 -8.74
C ALA A 92 -4.48 -5.38 -9.50
N THR A 93 -5.48 -5.38 -10.40
CA THR A 93 -5.93 -4.19 -11.14
C THR A 93 -6.37 -3.09 -10.16
N ASP A 94 -5.90 -1.86 -10.36
CA ASP A 94 -6.18 -0.68 -9.52
C ASP A 94 -5.86 -0.84 -8.02
N SER A 95 -4.94 -1.76 -7.69
CA SER A 95 -4.50 -1.99 -6.31
C SER A 95 -3.34 -1.11 -5.87
N CYS A 96 -3.18 -0.92 -4.56
CA CYS A 96 -2.08 -0.17 -3.96
C CYS A 96 -0.94 -1.06 -3.43
N ILE A 97 -0.81 -2.29 -3.96
CA ILE A 97 0.28 -3.21 -3.55
C ILE A 97 1.65 -2.65 -3.95
N MET A 98 2.65 -2.81 -3.09
CA MET A 98 4.01 -2.31 -3.35
C MET A 98 5.08 -3.22 -2.75
N SER A 99 6.35 -2.93 -3.05
CA SER A 99 7.52 -3.78 -2.77
C SER A 99 7.50 -4.52 -1.44
N ILE A 100 7.34 -3.81 -0.33
CA ILE A 100 7.38 -4.38 1.03
C ILE A 100 6.25 -5.37 1.33
N GLY A 101 5.17 -5.34 0.56
CA GLY A 101 4.03 -6.23 0.75
C GLY A 101 4.24 -7.60 0.12
N PHE A 102 5.12 -7.71 -0.88
CA PHE A 102 5.38 -8.97 -1.55
C PHE A 102 6.05 -10.02 -0.65
N ASP A 103 6.59 -9.64 0.51
CA ASP A 103 7.06 -10.58 1.53
C ASP A 103 5.92 -11.49 2.07
N HIS A 104 4.64 -11.10 1.93
CA HIS A 104 3.51 -12.01 2.16
C HIS A 104 3.51 -13.22 1.21
N MET A 105 4.08 -13.05 0.01
CA MET A 105 4.12 -14.09 -1.02
C MET A 105 5.22 -15.10 -0.76
N GLU A 106 6.38 -14.66 -0.26
CA GLU A 106 7.52 -15.55 0.07
C GLU A 106 7.15 -16.64 1.08
N THR A 107 6.24 -16.33 1.99
CA THR A 107 5.76 -17.27 3.00
C THR A 107 4.57 -18.11 2.51
N SER A 108 3.90 -17.69 1.43
CA SER A 108 2.70 -18.33 0.89
C SER A 108 3.01 -19.47 -0.07
N SER A 109 2.02 -20.34 -0.30
CA SER A 109 2.14 -21.50 -1.18
C SER A 109 2.15 -21.15 -2.68
N ILE A 110 2.20 -19.86 -3.02
CA ILE A 110 2.07 -19.39 -4.40
C ILE A 110 3.41 -19.56 -5.10
N CYS A 111 3.52 -20.59 -5.95
CA CYS A 111 4.64 -20.73 -6.86
C CYS A 111 4.42 -19.81 -8.07
N PHE A 112 5.40 -18.94 -8.35
CA PHE A 112 5.49 -18.16 -9.59
C PHE A 112 6.21 -18.94 -10.68
#